data_AF-A0A6G7BWB0-F1
#
_entry.id   AF-A0A6G7BWB0-F1
#
_cell.length_a   1.000
_cell.length_b   1.000
_cell.length_c   1.000
_cell.angle_alpha   90.00
_cell.angle_beta   90.00
_cell.angle_gamma   90.00
#
_symmetry.space_group_name_H-M   'P 1'
#
loop_
_entity.id
_entity.type
_entity.pdbx_description
1 polymer ?
#
loop_
_entity_poly.entity_id
_entity_poly.type
_entity_poly.pdbx_seq_one_letter_code
_entity_poly.pdbx_strand_id
1 'polypeptide(L)'
;MNMFVNINYLDYYTLCKAKLVVYKKDWLRETVVASTGQTIGRNFNEWFNLSNEFDKTKTNFHYLKDKQIKIHVCLLCGHSWGIYNTKYGLIKNIGIEVEAILHIQAYYIIENNIKQYNPKLNNMIPVDNQDPVIHEYLNSLKAVSKSEHAFRLSTQPHEENLFSSAVARNRLEILFLTKGIEILSRVGELRVEQIRPLGYTVKSHKTFGLGTLFFTYRNIPNNSPIVFWWGNNNWRPLFVLKNRGVR
;
A
#
# COMPACT_ATOMS: atom_id res chain seq x y z
N MET A 1 21.65 -24.21 18.37
CA MET A 1 20.55 -25.06 17.88
C MET A 1 19.62 -24.18 17.05
N ASN A 2 19.78 -24.24 15.73
CA ASN A 2 19.03 -23.45 14.75
C ASN A 2 17.68 -24.13 14.54
N MET A 3 16.56 -23.41 14.62
CA MET A 3 15.24 -24.05 14.54
C MET A 3 14.26 -23.26 13.68
N PHE A 4 13.92 -23.89 12.55
CA PHE A 4 12.94 -23.50 11.55
C PHE A 4 11.53 -23.57 12.14
N VAL A 5 10.69 -22.57 11.85
CA VAL A 5 9.23 -22.65 12.06
C VAL A 5 8.61 -22.79 10.68
N ASN A 6 7.93 -23.91 10.47
CA ASN A 6 7.37 -24.33 9.19
C ASN A 6 6.07 -23.54 8.91
N ILE A 7 6.22 -22.29 8.47
CA ILE A 7 5.15 -21.56 7.77
C ILE A 7 5.35 -21.95 6.31
N ASN A 8 4.40 -22.67 5.72
CA ASN A 8 4.50 -23.27 4.39
C ASN A 8 5.38 -22.48 3.39
N TYR A 9 6.62 -22.96 3.28
CA TYR A 9 7.55 -22.94 2.13
C TYR A 9 8.30 -21.66 1.69
N LEU A 10 9.56 -21.49 2.15
CA LEU A 10 10.81 -21.70 1.37
C LEU A 10 12.00 -21.22 2.21
N ASP A 11 12.96 -22.12 2.37
CA ASP A 11 14.25 -21.94 3.03
C ASP A 11 14.97 -20.65 2.66
N TYR A 12 15.57 -19.95 3.64
CA TYR A 12 16.86 -19.25 3.52
C TYR A 12 17.47 -18.96 4.91
N TYR A 13 18.79 -18.84 4.90
CA TYR A 13 19.73 -19.16 5.97
C TYR A 13 19.76 -18.24 7.20
N THR A 14 20.25 -18.84 8.28
CA THR A 14 20.55 -18.28 9.60
C THR A 14 21.65 -17.23 9.55
N LEU A 15 21.48 -16.12 10.29
CA LEU A 15 22.55 -15.45 11.05
C LEU A 15 21.90 -14.51 12.09
N CYS A 16 22.21 -14.77 13.38
CA CYS A 16 21.98 -13.92 14.56
C CYS A 16 20.53 -13.61 15.02
N LYS A 17 20.09 -14.28 16.10
CA LYS A 17 19.08 -13.89 17.14
C LYS A 17 17.73 -13.27 16.71
N ALA A 18 17.44 -13.10 15.43
CA ALA A 18 16.20 -12.54 14.89
C ALA A 18 15.50 -13.61 14.04
N LYS A 19 14.19 -13.81 14.27
CA LYS A 19 13.36 -14.58 13.34
C LYS A 19 12.99 -13.64 12.19
N LEU A 20 13.68 -13.79 11.06
CA LEU A 20 13.31 -13.15 9.80
C LEU A 20 12.08 -13.87 9.24
N VAL A 21 10.93 -13.21 9.19
CA VAL A 21 9.76 -13.73 8.48
C VAL A 21 9.81 -13.16 7.07
N VAL A 22 10.43 -13.90 6.15
CA VAL A 22 10.35 -13.63 4.71
C VAL A 22 9.07 -14.24 4.18
N TYR A 23 8.17 -13.43 3.64
CA TYR A 23 7.01 -13.92 2.91
C TYR A 23 7.45 -14.53 1.56
N LYS A 24 7.55 -15.86 1.49
CA LYS A 24 7.54 -16.73 0.29
C LYS A 24 6.81 -18.00 0.74
N LYS A 25 5.84 -18.62 0.06
CA LYS A 25 5.57 -18.92 -1.38
C LYS A 25 4.18 -18.44 -1.81
N ASP A 26 3.93 -18.43 -3.13
CA ASP A 26 2.66 -18.13 -3.84
C ASP A 26 2.07 -16.71 -3.77
N TRP A 27 2.60 -15.85 -2.91
CA TRP A 27 2.15 -14.44 -2.76
C TRP A 27 2.98 -13.41 -3.54
N LEU A 28 3.89 -13.86 -4.42
CA LEU A 28 4.74 -12.99 -5.26
C LEU A 28 3.96 -12.18 -6.32
N ARG A 29 2.63 -12.29 -6.39
CA ARG A 29 1.79 -11.39 -7.17
C ARG A 29 1.41 -10.09 -6.44
N GLU A 30 1.46 -10.02 -5.10
CA GLU A 30 0.78 -8.92 -4.37
C GLU A 30 1.58 -8.18 -3.29
N THR A 31 2.75 -8.63 -2.82
CA THR A 31 3.52 -7.93 -1.75
C THR A 31 4.85 -7.34 -2.19
N VAL A 32 4.92 -6.81 -3.42
CA VAL A 32 6.02 -5.90 -3.81
C VAL A 32 5.89 -4.55 -3.08
N VAL A 33 4.65 -4.14 -2.77
CA VAL A 33 4.34 -2.84 -2.16
C VAL A 33 3.31 -2.98 -1.03
N ALA A 34 3.71 -2.71 0.21
CA ALA A 34 2.75 -2.56 1.32
C ALA A 34 2.02 -1.21 1.18
N SER A 35 0.75 -1.27 0.77
CA SER A 35 0.00 -0.09 0.33
C SER A 35 -0.85 0.51 1.44
N THR A 36 -1.97 -0.14 1.77
CA THR A 36 -2.87 0.29 2.85
C THR A 36 -2.47 -0.31 4.20
N GLY A 37 -1.63 -1.34 4.21
CA GLY A 37 -1.23 -2.07 5.41
C GLY A 37 -2.27 -3.05 5.94
N GLN A 38 -3.46 -3.14 5.32
CA GLN A 38 -4.58 -3.96 5.83
C GLN A 38 -4.26 -5.45 5.86
N THR A 39 -3.66 -6.01 4.79
CA THR A 39 -3.33 -7.44 4.74
C THR A 39 -2.29 -7.82 5.81
N ILE A 40 -1.24 -7.01 5.95
CA ILE A 40 -0.20 -7.22 6.96
C ILE A 40 -0.82 -7.13 8.36
N GLY A 41 -1.59 -6.07 8.63
CA GLY A 41 -2.23 -5.86 9.92
C GLY A 41 -3.19 -6.99 10.30
N ARG A 42 -4.06 -7.41 9.38
CA ARG A 42 -5.00 -8.51 9.61
C ARG A 42 -4.26 -9.81 9.91
N ASN A 43 -3.29 -10.20 9.08
CA ASN A 43 -2.55 -11.44 9.25
C ASN A 43 -1.77 -11.47 10.57
N PHE A 44 -1.11 -10.38 10.97
CA PHE A 44 -0.42 -10.32 12.26
C PHE A 44 -1.40 -10.30 13.43
N ASN A 45 -2.52 -9.59 13.32
CA ASN A 45 -3.54 -9.57 14.35
C ASN A 45 -4.13 -10.97 14.59
N GLU A 46 -4.44 -11.70 13.53
CA GLU A 46 -4.87 -13.10 13.61
C GLU A 46 -3.77 -13.97 14.23
N TRP A 47 -2.56 -13.93 13.67
CA TRP A 47 -1.46 -14.79 14.09
C TRP A 47 -1.01 -14.57 15.53
N PHE A 48 -0.94 -13.31 15.98
CA PHE A 48 -0.55 -12.97 17.36
C PHE A 48 -1.49 -13.54 18.42
N ASN A 49 -2.76 -13.75 18.07
CA ASN A 49 -3.79 -14.29 18.95
C ASN A 49 -3.89 -15.83 18.92
N LEU A 50 -3.25 -16.51 17.96
CA LEU A 50 -3.20 -17.97 17.94
C LEU A 50 -2.31 -18.53 19.06
N SER A 51 -2.65 -19.71 19.57
CA SER A 51 -1.80 -20.45 20.51
C SER A 51 -0.45 -20.78 19.90
N ASN A 52 0.61 -20.61 20.68
CA ASN A 52 1.96 -20.89 20.23
C ASN A 52 2.22 -22.40 20.09
N GLU A 53 3.05 -22.79 19.13
CA GLU A 53 3.37 -24.20 18.88
C GLU A 53 4.27 -24.81 19.96
N PHE A 54 5.15 -24.03 20.57
CA PHE A 54 6.12 -24.48 21.58
C PHE A 54 5.56 -24.39 23.01
N ASP A 55 4.62 -23.47 23.25
CA ASP A 55 3.93 -23.32 24.52
C ASP A 55 2.45 -23.05 24.26
N LYS A 56 1.65 -24.14 24.29
CA LYS A 56 0.22 -24.09 24.00
C LYS A 56 -0.58 -23.27 25.02
N THR A 57 0.01 -22.94 26.17
CA THR A 57 -0.62 -22.10 27.21
C THR A 57 -0.57 -20.61 26.87
N LYS A 58 0.23 -20.21 25.87
CA LYS A 58 0.45 -18.81 25.48
C LYS A 58 0.02 -18.57 24.05
N THR A 59 -0.37 -17.33 23.76
CA THR A 59 -0.49 -16.89 22.36
C THR A 59 0.90 -16.64 21.77
N ASN A 60 0.99 -16.58 20.43
CA ASN A 60 2.24 -16.24 19.74
C ASN A 60 2.82 -14.91 20.24
N PHE A 61 1.98 -13.90 20.46
CA PHE A 61 2.43 -12.62 20.99
C PHE A 61 3.07 -12.74 22.38
N HIS A 62 2.39 -13.38 23.33
CA HIS A 62 2.90 -13.53 24.70
C HIS A 62 4.19 -14.37 24.72
N TYR A 63 4.25 -15.44 23.92
CA TYR A 63 5.48 -16.23 23.79
C TYR A 63 6.67 -15.39 23.29
N LEU A 64 6.46 -14.57 22.24
CA LEU A 64 7.51 -13.70 21.71
C LEU A 64 7.92 -12.63 22.71
N LYS A 65 6.96 -12.02 23.40
CA LYS A 65 7.16 -11.01 24.43
C LYS A 65 8.05 -11.56 25.56
N ASP A 66 7.66 -12.69 26.13
CA ASP A 66 8.35 -13.31 27.27
C ASP A 66 9.76 -13.76 26.91
N LYS A 67 9.96 -14.23 25.68
CA LYS A 67 11.27 -14.65 25.16
C LYS A 67 12.08 -13.50 24.55
N GLN A 68 11.54 -12.28 24.54
CA GLN A 68 12.14 -11.10 23.93
C GLN A 68 12.54 -11.32 22.45
N ILE A 69 11.74 -12.08 21.71
CA ILE A 69 11.97 -12.39 20.30
C ILE A 69 11.37 -11.29 19.42
N LYS A 70 12.16 -10.77 18.50
CA LYS A 70 11.74 -9.76 17.51
C LYS A 70 11.42 -10.41 16.16
N ILE A 71 10.42 -9.85 15.49
CA ILE A 71 10.01 -10.17 14.13
C ILE A 71 10.38 -8.98 13.25
N HIS A 72 11.12 -9.27 12.17
CA HIS A 72 11.42 -8.30 11.13
C HIS A 72 10.62 -8.64 9.87
N VAL A 73 9.89 -7.66 9.35
CA VAL A 73 9.17 -7.71 8.08
C VAL A 73 9.87 -6.79 7.12
N CYS A 74 10.47 -7.35 6.07
CA CYS A 74 11.21 -6.61 5.06
C CYS A 74 10.41 -6.53 3.76
N LEU A 75 10.17 -5.30 3.30
CA LEU A 75 9.40 -5.00 2.10
C LEU A 75 10.32 -4.39 1.02
N LEU A 76 10.01 -4.59 -0.25
CA LEU A 76 10.70 -3.85 -1.32
C LEU A 76 10.24 -2.39 -1.34
N CYS A 77 8.93 -2.17 -1.19
CA CYS A 77 8.35 -0.84 -1.07
C CYS A 77 7.22 -0.82 -0.04
N GLY A 78 7.02 0.30 0.66
CA GLY A 78 5.92 0.51 1.58
C GLY A 78 5.45 1.95 1.65
N HIS A 79 4.15 2.17 1.74
CA HIS A 79 3.59 3.49 2.01
C HIS A 79 3.71 3.80 3.50
N SER A 80 4.26 4.96 3.84
CA SER A 80 4.48 5.35 5.24
C SER A 80 3.17 5.35 6.03
N TRP A 81 2.09 5.87 5.43
CA TRP A 81 0.79 5.93 6.10
C TRP A 81 0.16 4.54 6.27
N GLY A 82 0.36 3.64 5.31
CA GLY A 82 -0.09 2.25 5.43
C GLY A 82 0.62 1.51 6.55
N ILE A 83 1.95 1.65 6.64
CA ILE A 83 2.75 1.05 7.72
C ILE A 83 2.33 1.61 9.08
N TYR A 84 2.12 2.93 9.17
CA TYR A 84 1.63 3.56 10.40
C TYR A 84 0.27 3.00 10.82
N ASN A 85 -0.69 2.92 9.90
CA ASN A 85 -2.03 2.40 10.19
C ASN A 85 -1.99 0.92 10.62
N THR A 86 -1.10 0.11 10.03
CA THR A 86 -0.85 -1.27 10.48
C THR A 86 -0.40 -1.31 11.93
N LYS A 87 0.63 -0.53 12.29
CA LYS A 87 1.16 -0.49 13.66
C LYS A 87 0.10 0.00 14.64
N TYR A 88 -0.57 1.11 14.32
CA TYR A 88 -1.62 1.67 15.14
C TYR A 88 -2.76 0.67 15.40
N GLY A 89 -3.21 -0.05 14.36
CA GLY A 89 -4.25 -1.08 14.50
C GLY A 89 -3.81 -2.24 15.39
N LEU A 90 -2.58 -2.72 15.23
CA LEU A 90 -2.04 -3.80 16.07
C LEU A 90 -1.86 -3.36 17.53
N ILE A 91 -1.36 -2.14 17.77
CA ILE A 91 -1.22 -1.58 19.12
C ILE A 91 -2.59 -1.51 19.81
N LYS A 92 -3.62 -1.03 19.09
CA LYS A 92 -4.98 -0.93 19.63
C LYS A 92 -5.56 -2.30 20.00
N ASN A 93 -5.28 -3.33 19.21
CA ASN A 93 -5.89 -4.64 19.38
C ASN A 93 -5.11 -5.57 20.31
N ILE A 94 -3.79 -5.42 20.39
CA ILE A 94 -2.89 -6.36 21.09
C ILE A 94 -2.21 -5.68 22.30
N GLY A 95 -1.73 -4.45 22.14
CA GLY A 95 -0.97 -3.73 23.16
C GLY A 95 0.23 -2.97 22.58
N ILE A 96 0.72 -1.98 23.33
CA ILE A 96 1.84 -1.11 22.92
C ILE A 96 3.14 -1.89 22.74
N GLU A 97 3.29 -3.03 23.41
CA GLU A 97 4.49 -3.86 23.36
C GLU A 97 4.72 -4.50 21.98
N VAL A 98 3.73 -4.45 21.08
CA VAL A 98 3.92 -4.77 19.65
C VAL A 98 5.07 -3.97 19.06
N GLU A 99 5.30 -2.72 19.48
CA GLU A 99 6.39 -1.90 18.94
C GLU A 99 7.78 -2.45 19.24
N ALA A 100 7.95 -3.14 20.38
CA ALA A 100 9.21 -3.78 20.73
C ALA A 100 9.44 -5.07 19.93
N ILE A 101 8.35 -5.76 19.55
CA ILE A 101 8.36 -7.09 18.93
C ILE A 101 8.37 -7.02 17.41
N LEU A 102 7.55 -6.17 16.78
CA LEU A 102 7.32 -6.16 15.33
C LEU A 102 7.96 -4.96 14.64
N HIS A 103 8.94 -5.24 13.79
CA HIS A 103 9.71 -4.25 13.04
C HIS A 103 9.38 -4.37 11.55
N ILE A 104 8.58 -3.44 11.02
CA ILE A 104 8.27 -3.36 9.59
C ILE A 104 9.22 -2.35 8.94
N GLN A 105 9.98 -2.79 7.95
CA GLN A 105 10.94 -2.00 7.20
C GLN A 105 10.72 -2.18 5.69
N ALA A 106 11.05 -1.16 4.90
CA ALA A 106 11.03 -1.26 3.44
C ALA A 106 12.30 -0.68 2.84
N TYR A 107 12.74 -1.24 1.71
CA TYR A 107 13.86 -0.70 0.93
C TYR A 107 13.52 0.70 0.39
N TYR A 108 12.31 0.89 -0.12
CA TYR A 108 11.79 2.19 -0.52
C TYR A 108 10.53 2.54 0.27
N ILE A 109 10.46 3.75 0.83
CA ILE A 109 9.28 4.26 1.51
C ILE A 109 8.64 5.33 0.65
N ILE A 110 7.37 5.13 0.31
CA ILE A 110 6.52 6.16 -0.29
C ILE A 110 5.93 6.98 0.85
N GLU A 111 6.39 8.21 1.01
CA GLU A 111 5.76 9.16 1.92
C GLU A 111 4.46 9.65 1.30
N ASN A 112 3.30 9.22 1.81
CA ASN A 112 1.99 9.52 1.21
C ASN A 112 1.00 10.19 2.18
N ASN A 113 1.49 10.67 3.33
CA ASN A 113 0.66 11.36 4.31
C ASN A 113 0.76 12.88 4.13
N ILE A 114 -0.24 13.48 3.49
CA ILE A 114 -0.29 14.93 3.25
C ILE A 114 -0.38 15.77 4.54
N LYS A 115 -0.74 15.16 5.68
CA LYS A 115 -0.84 15.82 6.99
C LYS A 115 0.48 15.78 7.77
N GLN A 116 1.48 15.04 7.28
CA GLN A 116 2.79 15.01 7.92
C GLN A 116 3.52 16.35 7.71
N TYR A 117 4.43 16.69 8.63
CA TYR A 117 5.30 17.86 8.46
C TYR A 117 6.26 17.63 7.28
N ASN A 118 6.21 18.55 6.31
CA ASN A 118 7.02 18.56 5.09
C ASN A 118 7.14 17.18 4.39
N PRO A 119 6.02 16.60 3.92
CA PRO A 119 6.05 15.27 3.32
C PRO A 119 6.67 15.33 1.92
N LYS A 120 7.49 14.33 1.55
CA LYS A 120 8.06 14.24 0.19
C LYS A 120 7.02 13.94 -0.87
N LEU A 121 5.90 13.31 -0.50
CA LEU A 121 4.80 12.93 -1.41
C LEU A 121 5.32 12.18 -2.63
N ASN A 122 5.94 11.02 -2.42
CA ASN A 122 6.52 10.19 -3.49
C ASN A 122 5.46 9.37 -4.28
N ASN A 123 4.27 9.95 -4.42
CA ASN A 123 3.11 9.38 -5.09
C ASN A 123 2.30 10.50 -5.76
N MET A 124 1.42 10.12 -6.67
CA MET A 124 0.51 11.06 -7.32
C MET A 124 -0.64 11.43 -6.39
N ILE A 125 -0.70 12.69 -5.99
CA ILE A 125 -1.85 13.30 -5.31
C ILE A 125 -2.03 14.68 -5.96
N PRO A 126 -3.11 14.93 -6.70
CA PRO A 126 -3.27 16.16 -7.46
C PRO A 126 -3.47 17.38 -6.55
N VAL A 127 -3.15 18.56 -7.07
CA VAL A 127 -3.68 19.82 -6.53
C VAL A 127 -5.11 20.02 -7.01
N ASP A 128 -5.92 20.72 -6.24
CA ASP A 128 -7.25 21.11 -6.69
C ASP A 128 -7.16 22.26 -7.71
N ASN A 129 -7.51 21.97 -8.96
CA ASN A 129 -7.56 22.95 -10.05
C ASN A 129 -8.99 23.40 -10.39
N GLN A 130 -9.97 23.06 -9.55
CA GLN A 130 -11.39 23.37 -9.75
C GLN A 130 -11.99 22.81 -11.05
N ASP A 131 -11.41 21.74 -11.62
CA ASP A 131 -11.95 21.09 -12.80
C ASP A 131 -13.31 20.42 -12.49
N PRO A 132 -14.41 20.82 -13.17
CA PRO A 132 -15.73 20.28 -12.89
C PRO A 132 -15.83 18.76 -13.04
N VAL A 133 -15.11 18.16 -14.00
CA VAL A 133 -15.14 16.72 -14.26
C VAL A 133 -14.50 15.95 -13.10
N ILE A 134 -13.41 16.49 -12.53
CA ILE A 134 -12.73 15.90 -11.38
C ILE A 134 -13.61 15.97 -10.13
N HIS A 135 -14.26 17.13 -9.90
CA HIS A 135 -15.16 17.32 -8.76
C HIS A 135 -16.43 16.49 -8.88
N GLU A 136 -17.02 16.38 -10.07
CA GLU A 136 -18.16 15.50 -10.34
C GLU A 136 -17.80 14.04 -10.05
N TYR A 137 -16.65 13.56 -10.55
CA TYR A 137 -16.16 12.22 -10.24
C TYR A 137 -15.96 12.01 -8.74
N LEU A 138 -15.31 12.95 -8.05
CA LEU A 138 -15.07 12.83 -6.60
C LEU A 138 -16.40 12.78 -5.83
N ASN A 139 -17.39 13.58 -6.23
CA ASN A 139 -18.70 13.63 -5.61
C ASN A 139 -19.56 12.40 -5.89
N SER A 140 -19.37 11.74 -7.04
CA SER A 140 -20.07 10.50 -7.37
C SER A 140 -19.60 9.29 -6.55
N LEU A 141 -18.45 9.40 -5.85
CA LEU A 141 -17.97 8.34 -4.96
C LEU A 141 -18.87 8.19 -3.74
N LYS A 142 -19.36 6.96 -3.49
CA LYS A 142 -20.08 6.59 -2.26
C LYS A 142 -19.22 6.70 -0.99
N ALA A 143 -17.90 6.71 -1.14
CA ALA A 143 -16.96 6.82 -0.03
C ALA A 143 -17.09 8.20 0.64
N VAL A 144 -17.03 8.24 1.98
CA VAL A 144 -17.24 9.48 2.76
C VAL A 144 -16.05 9.87 3.64
N SER A 145 -15.15 8.94 3.96
CA SER A 145 -14.02 9.22 4.84
C SER A 145 -12.83 9.78 4.08
N LYS A 146 -11.97 10.56 4.75
CA LYS A 146 -10.69 11.02 4.20
C LYS A 146 -10.82 11.84 2.90
N SER A 147 -11.94 12.55 2.70
CA SER A 147 -12.11 13.46 1.56
C SER A 147 -11.08 14.57 1.56
N GLU A 148 -10.61 14.98 2.74
CA GLU A 148 -9.53 15.94 2.92
C GLU A 148 -8.16 15.44 2.42
N HIS A 149 -8.07 14.17 2.00
CA HIS A 149 -6.87 13.58 1.39
C HIS A 149 -6.96 13.43 -0.13
N ALA A 150 -8.06 13.88 -0.76
CA ALA A 150 -8.23 13.80 -2.22
C ALA A 150 -7.22 14.69 -2.97
N PHE A 151 -6.90 15.84 -2.39
CA PHE A 151 -5.98 16.83 -2.97
C PHE A 151 -4.86 17.16 -2.00
N ARG A 152 -3.66 17.44 -2.53
CA ARG A 152 -2.56 18.06 -1.78
C ARG A 152 -2.62 19.58 -1.90
N LEU A 153 -1.95 20.28 -0.98
CA LEU A 153 -1.75 21.71 -1.12
C LEU A 153 -0.83 22.01 -2.32
N SER A 154 -1.04 23.14 -2.98
CA SER A 154 -0.20 23.59 -4.09
C SER A 154 1.27 23.81 -3.70
N THR A 155 1.52 24.02 -2.41
CA THR A 155 2.84 24.19 -1.80
C THR A 155 3.50 22.87 -1.36
N GLN A 156 2.84 21.73 -1.54
CA GLN A 156 3.37 20.41 -1.19
C GLN A 156 3.74 19.62 -2.45
N PRO A 157 4.84 18.85 -2.45
CA PRO A 157 5.89 18.85 -1.44
C PRO A 157 6.62 20.19 -1.44
N HIS A 158 7.28 20.52 -0.34
CA HIS A 158 8.08 21.76 -0.27
C HIS A 158 9.24 21.74 -1.27
N GLU A 159 9.82 20.56 -1.47
CA GLU A 159 10.88 20.30 -2.45
C GLU A 159 10.44 19.19 -3.40
N GLU A 160 10.49 19.45 -4.71
CA GLU A 160 10.11 18.48 -5.74
C GLU A 160 11.32 17.65 -6.19
N ASN A 161 11.34 16.39 -5.77
CA ASN A 161 12.42 15.44 -6.04
C ASN A 161 11.96 14.21 -6.85
N LEU A 162 10.65 14.06 -7.10
CA LEU A 162 10.07 12.91 -7.81
C LEU A 162 9.88 13.20 -9.30
N PHE A 163 9.49 14.43 -9.64
CA PHE A 163 9.28 14.90 -11.00
C PHE A 163 10.35 15.93 -11.39
N SER A 164 10.46 16.23 -12.68
CA SER A 164 11.43 17.21 -13.17
C SER A 164 11.19 18.64 -12.69
N SER A 165 9.95 18.96 -12.28
CA SER A 165 9.57 20.24 -11.66
C SER A 165 8.18 20.14 -11.04
N ALA A 166 7.83 21.08 -10.16
CA ALA A 166 6.48 21.19 -9.60
C ALA A 166 5.40 21.40 -10.69
N VAL A 167 5.73 22.15 -11.75
CA VAL A 167 4.85 22.34 -12.92
C VAL A 167 4.63 21.02 -13.65
N ALA A 168 5.68 20.24 -13.88
CA ALA A 168 5.59 18.93 -14.52
C ALA A 168 4.75 17.95 -13.68
N ARG A 169 4.92 17.96 -12.36
CA ARG A 169 4.09 17.17 -11.43
C ARG A 169 2.61 17.53 -11.57
N ASN A 170 2.26 18.81 -11.40
CA ASN A 170 0.88 19.28 -11.48
C ASN A 170 0.24 18.85 -12.80
N ARG A 171 0.96 19.03 -13.91
CA ARG A 171 0.49 18.63 -15.24
C ARG A 171 0.27 17.12 -15.33
N LEU A 172 1.22 16.30 -14.89
CA LEU A 172 1.14 14.86 -15.04
C LEU A 172 0.06 14.24 -14.15
N GLU A 173 -0.06 14.69 -12.90
CA GLU A 173 -1.09 14.21 -11.96
C GLU A 173 -2.50 14.48 -12.51
N ILE A 174 -2.75 15.69 -13.03
CA ILE A 174 -4.05 16.03 -13.65
C ILE A 174 -4.29 15.21 -14.91
N LEU A 175 -3.31 15.10 -15.82
CA LEU A 175 -3.45 14.28 -17.03
C LEU A 175 -3.80 12.82 -16.69
N PHE A 176 -3.12 12.25 -15.71
CA PHE A 176 -3.34 10.87 -15.28
C PHE A 176 -4.70 10.69 -14.61
N LEU A 177 -5.12 11.66 -13.79
CA LEU A 177 -6.42 11.66 -13.16
C LEU A 177 -7.54 11.76 -14.20
N THR A 178 -7.52 12.77 -15.06
CA THR A 178 -8.54 12.97 -16.10
C THR A 178 -8.61 11.77 -17.04
N LYS A 179 -7.46 11.26 -17.49
CA LYS A 179 -7.44 10.07 -18.35
C LYS A 179 -7.93 8.82 -17.61
N GLY A 180 -7.62 8.68 -16.32
CA GLY A 180 -8.16 7.60 -15.50
C GLY A 180 -9.68 7.70 -15.32
N ILE A 181 -10.25 8.89 -15.13
CA ILE A 181 -11.70 9.10 -15.10
C ILE A 181 -12.34 8.66 -16.43
N GLU A 182 -11.77 9.10 -17.55
CA GLU A 182 -12.21 8.70 -18.90
C GLU A 182 -12.13 7.18 -19.13
N ILE A 183 -11.08 6.51 -18.64
CA ILE A 183 -10.97 5.05 -18.74
C ILE A 183 -12.10 4.39 -17.94
N LEU A 184 -12.33 4.82 -16.70
CA LEU A 184 -13.35 4.21 -15.83
C LEU A 184 -14.77 4.46 -16.35
N SER A 185 -15.06 5.61 -16.96
CA SER A 185 -16.38 5.88 -17.54
C SER A 185 -16.75 4.91 -18.67
N ARG A 186 -15.76 4.33 -19.35
CA ARG A 186 -15.96 3.30 -20.40
C ARG A 186 -16.16 1.89 -19.85
N VAL A 187 -15.89 1.66 -18.56
CA VAL A 187 -16.01 0.32 -17.94
C VAL A 187 -17.47 -0.02 -17.60
N GLY A 188 -18.34 0.99 -17.47
CA GLY A 188 -19.68 0.81 -16.93
C GLY A 188 -19.64 0.53 -15.43
N GLU A 189 -20.41 -0.45 -14.95
CA GLU A 189 -20.46 -0.78 -13.52
C GLU A 189 -19.17 -1.43 -13.02
N LEU A 190 -18.46 -0.71 -12.15
CA LEU A 190 -17.32 -1.25 -11.43
C LEU A 190 -17.78 -2.17 -10.30
N ARG A 191 -17.51 -3.47 -10.42
CA ARG A 191 -17.75 -4.47 -9.35
C ARG A 191 -16.90 -4.24 -8.09
N VAL A 192 -15.79 -3.51 -8.23
CA VAL A 192 -14.81 -3.28 -7.16
C VAL A 192 -14.76 -1.80 -6.83
N GLU A 193 -15.40 -1.42 -5.72
CA GLU A 193 -15.49 -0.03 -5.26
C GLU A 193 -14.15 0.55 -4.75
N GLN A 194 -13.03 -0.18 -4.85
CA GLN A 194 -11.69 0.29 -4.48
C GLN A 194 -10.89 0.83 -5.67
N ILE A 195 -11.32 0.52 -6.90
CA ILE A 195 -10.66 1.01 -8.11
C ILE A 195 -10.90 2.50 -8.24
N ARG A 196 -9.83 3.26 -8.47
CA ARG A 196 -9.86 4.71 -8.69
C ARG A 196 -8.89 5.07 -9.83
N PRO A 197 -9.01 6.28 -10.43
CA PRO A 197 -8.15 6.74 -11.52
C PRO A 197 -6.65 6.60 -11.22
N LEU A 198 -6.22 6.99 -10.02
CA LEU A 198 -4.83 6.93 -9.57
C LEU A 198 -4.50 5.63 -8.83
N GLY A 199 -5.30 4.57 -9.03
CA GLY A 199 -5.04 3.22 -8.51
C GLY A 199 -5.90 2.84 -7.29
N TYR A 200 -5.79 1.59 -6.87
CA TYR A 200 -6.56 1.03 -5.77
C TYR A 200 -6.32 1.79 -4.46
N THR A 201 -7.39 1.94 -3.67
CA THR A 201 -7.35 2.53 -2.33
C THR A 201 -8.26 1.78 -1.36
N VAL A 202 -8.36 2.26 -0.12
CA VAL A 202 -9.30 1.74 0.88
C VAL A 202 -10.73 2.11 0.46
N LYS A 203 -11.66 1.15 0.53
CA LYS A 203 -13.05 1.31 0.07
C LYS A 203 -13.74 2.57 0.62
N SER A 204 -13.53 2.87 1.90
CA SER A 204 -14.15 4.01 2.58
C SER A 204 -13.50 5.37 2.27
N HIS A 205 -12.33 5.40 1.63
CA HIS A 205 -11.59 6.64 1.37
C HIS A 205 -12.13 7.35 0.11
N LYS A 206 -12.63 8.57 0.28
CA LYS A 206 -13.09 9.48 -0.78
C LYS A 206 -11.89 10.18 -1.41
N THR A 207 -11.08 9.41 -2.13
CA THR A 207 -9.84 9.87 -2.79
C THR A 207 -9.73 9.28 -4.20
N PHE A 208 -8.80 9.79 -5.00
CA PHE A 208 -8.56 9.34 -6.38
C PHE A 208 -7.70 8.08 -6.50
N GLY A 209 -7.24 7.49 -5.39
CA GLY A 209 -6.34 6.35 -5.39
C GLY A 209 -5.07 6.61 -4.56
N LEU A 210 -4.17 5.63 -4.51
CA LEU A 210 -2.89 5.79 -3.79
C LEU A 210 -1.80 6.46 -4.63
N GLY A 211 -1.93 6.50 -5.95
CA GLY A 211 -1.00 7.22 -6.83
C GLY A 211 0.40 6.59 -6.88
N THR A 212 0.50 5.28 -6.72
CA THR A 212 1.79 4.60 -6.53
C THR A 212 2.61 4.60 -7.81
N LEU A 213 3.84 5.13 -7.74
CA LEU A 213 4.78 5.15 -8.87
C LEU A 213 5.92 4.14 -8.75
N PHE A 214 5.86 3.25 -7.74
CA PHE A 214 6.82 2.18 -7.58
C PHE A 214 6.32 0.89 -8.22
N PHE A 215 7.00 0.46 -9.29
CA PHE A 215 6.74 -0.81 -9.95
C PHE A 215 8.02 -1.38 -10.54
N THR A 216 7.98 -2.66 -10.89
CA THR A 216 9.11 -3.37 -11.50
C THR A 216 8.75 -3.81 -12.92
N TYR A 217 9.76 -4.19 -13.70
CA TYR A 217 9.55 -4.75 -15.04
C TYR A 217 8.65 -6.01 -15.05
N ARG A 218 8.50 -6.70 -13.91
CA ARG A 218 7.65 -7.89 -13.77
C ARG A 218 6.24 -7.59 -13.30
N ASN A 219 6.04 -6.50 -12.57
CA ASN A 219 4.76 -6.23 -11.92
C ASN A 219 4.56 -4.74 -11.70
N ILE A 220 3.42 -4.25 -12.17
CA ILE A 220 2.84 -2.98 -11.77
C ILE A 220 1.81 -3.29 -10.70
N PRO A 221 1.79 -2.64 -9.54
CA PRO A 221 0.81 -2.90 -8.50
C PRO A 221 -0.55 -2.23 -8.81
N ASN A 222 -1.64 -2.79 -8.28
CA ASN A 222 -2.99 -2.24 -8.52
C ASN A 222 -3.22 -0.85 -7.91
N ASN A 223 -2.39 -0.46 -6.95
CA ASN A 223 -2.37 0.87 -6.31
C ASN A 223 -1.70 1.95 -7.20
N SER A 224 -1.15 1.57 -8.36
CA SER A 224 -0.64 2.50 -9.37
C SER A 224 -1.77 3.02 -10.27
N PRO A 225 -1.63 4.22 -10.86
CA PRO A 225 -2.60 4.77 -11.80
C PRO A 225 -3.03 3.79 -12.88
N ILE A 226 -4.33 3.72 -13.16
CA ILE A 226 -4.89 2.71 -14.07
C ILE A 226 -4.43 2.91 -15.52
N VAL A 227 -4.03 4.15 -15.86
CA VAL A 227 -3.40 4.51 -17.14
C VAL A 227 -2.20 3.59 -17.44
N PHE A 228 -1.49 3.11 -16.41
CA PHE A 228 -0.34 2.24 -16.59
C PHE A 228 -0.68 0.82 -17.00
N TRP A 229 -1.84 0.28 -16.60
CA TRP A 229 -2.04 -1.17 -16.61
C TRP A 229 -3.44 -1.65 -16.98
N TRP A 230 -4.45 -0.79 -17.01
CA TRP A 230 -5.79 -1.19 -17.45
C TRP A 230 -5.76 -1.49 -18.95
N GLY A 231 -6.26 -2.65 -19.36
CA GLY A 231 -6.15 -3.14 -20.75
C GLY A 231 -7.47 -3.64 -21.31
N ASN A 232 -8.53 -2.83 -21.20
CA ASN A 232 -9.85 -3.15 -21.73
C ASN A 232 -10.60 -1.86 -22.13
N ASN A 233 -11.77 -2.00 -22.79
CA ASN A 233 -12.68 -0.92 -23.17
C ASN A 233 -12.03 0.17 -24.05
N ASN A 234 -11.39 -0.28 -25.14
CA ASN A 234 -10.72 0.60 -26.12
C ASN A 234 -9.63 1.49 -25.53
N TRP A 235 -8.99 1.05 -24.44
CA TRP A 235 -7.82 1.68 -23.86
C TRP A 235 -6.61 0.73 -23.96
N ARG A 236 -5.49 1.27 -24.47
CA ARG A 236 -4.20 0.58 -24.48
C ARG A 236 -3.34 1.14 -23.34
N PRO A 237 -2.93 0.32 -22.35
CA PRO A 237 -2.13 0.79 -21.23
C PRO A 237 -0.74 1.20 -21.69
N LEU A 238 -0.12 2.11 -20.93
CA LEU A 238 1.27 2.51 -21.17
C LEU A 238 2.25 1.34 -21.01
N PHE A 239 1.91 0.36 -20.19
CA PHE A 239 2.69 -0.86 -20.03
C PHE A 239 1.83 -2.09 -20.31
N VAL A 240 2.28 -2.91 -21.27
CA VAL A 240 1.65 -4.19 -21.57
C VAL A 240 2.16 -5.23 -20.57
N LEU A 241 1.30 -5.64 -19.65
CA LEU A 241 1.65 -6.63 -18.64
C LEU A 241 1.46 -8.04 -19.20
N LYS A 242 2.57 -8.77 -19.35
CA LYS A 242 2.51 -10.22 -19.57
C LYS A 242 1.96 -10.86 -18.29
N ASN A 243 0.82 -11.57 -18.39
CA ASN A 243 0.18 -12.38 -17.34
C ASN A 243 -0.92 -11.74 -16.45
N ARG A 244 -1.42 -10.54 -16.74
CA ARG A 244 -2.64 -10.05 -16.07
C ARG A 244 -3.89 -10.50 -16.82
N GLY A 245 -4.71 -11.33 -16.19
CA GLY A 245 -6.04 -11.69 -16.72
C GLY A 245 -6.09 -12.86 -17.70
N VAL A 246 -4.99 -13.59 -17.92
CA VAL A 246 -5.08 -14.93 -18.51
C VAL A 246 -5.42 -15.89 -17.37
N ARG A 247 -6.72 -16.20 -17.24
CA ARG A 247 -7.19 -17.43 -16.61
C ARG A 247 -7.31 -18.49 -17.69
#